data_AF-A0A3A0A0Q6-F1
#
_entry.id   AF-A0A3A0A0Q6-F1
#
_cell.length_a   1.000
_cell.length_b   1.000
_cell.length_c   1.000
_cell.angle_alpha   90.00
_cell.angle_beta   90.00
_cell.angle_gamma   90.00
#
_symmetry.space_group_name_H-M   'P 1'
#
loop_
_entity.id
_entity.type
_entity.pdbx_description
1 polymer ?
#
loop_
_entity_poly.entity_id
_entity_poly.type
_entity_poly.pdbx_seq_one_letter_code
_entity_poly.pdbx_strand_id
1 'polypeptide(L)' 'ENRIGLDHLSFSVGSHADLENAVRLLDEKGVSHGEIKDLGPHLPIYILALRDPDNIQIELTAPHG' A
#
# COMPACT_ATOMS: atom_id res chain seq x y z
N GLU A 1 14.10 -3.71 4.31
CA GLU A 1 15.02 -4.11 3.22
C GLU A 1 16.46 -4.25 3.72
N ASN A 2 17.29 -5.13 3.13
CA ASN A 2 18.69 -5.51 3.51
C ASN A 2 18.86 -6.79 4.35
N ARG A 3 17.94 -7.76 4.24
CA ARG A 3 18.09 -9.10 4.83
C ARG A 3 17.66 -10.16 3.83
N ILE A 4 18.23 -11.36 3.93
CA ILE A 4 17.80 -12.53 3.15
C ILE A 4 16.36 -12.86 3.58
N GLY A 5 15.46 -12.97 2.60
CA GLY A 5 14.04 -13.23 2.84
C GLY A 5 13.14 -12.52 1.83
N LEU A 6 11.83 -12.57 2.05
CA LEU A 6 10.86 -11.81 1.28
C LEU A 6 10.94 -10.33 1.69
N ASP A 7 11.14 -9.46 0.72
CA ASP A 7 11.38 -8.05 0.95
C ASP A 7 10.07 -7.26 1.05
N HIS A 8 9.20 -7.43 0.05
CA HIS A 8 7.87 -6.82 -0.01
C HIS A 8 6.91 -7.62 -0.89
N LEU A 9 5.61 -7.35 -0.74
CA LEU A 9 4.54 -7.84 -1.59
C LEU A 9 3.61 -6.68 -1.96
N SER A 10 3.18 -6.64 -3.22
CA SER A 10 2.22 -5.64 -3.71
C SER A 10 0.96 -6.32 -4.21
N PHE A 11 -0.20 -5.81 -3.79
CA PHE A 11 -1.52 -6.21 -4.24
C PHE A 11 -2.17 -5.07 -5.01
N SER A 12 -2.80 -5.37 -6.14
CA SER A 12 -3.54 -4.36 -6.90
C SER A 12 -5.01 -4.30 -6.47
N VAL A 13 -5.52 -3.09 -6.31
CA VAL A 13 -6.94 -2.79 -6.07
C VAL A 13 -7.51 -2.01 -7.27
N GLY A 14 -8.83 -1.88 -7.32
CA GLY A 14 -9.53 -1.37 -8.51
C GLY A 14 -9.35 0.13 -8.75
N SER A 15 -9.16 0.93 -7.69
CA SER A 15 -9.21 2.39 -7.80
C SER A 15 -8.55 3.11 -6.61
N HIS A 16 -8.33 4.43 -6.75
CA HIS A 16 -7.94 5.30 -5.62
C HIS A 16 -8.95 5.22 -4.46
N ALA A 17 -10.25 5.12 -4.76
CA ALA A 17 -11.29 4.98 -3.74
C ALA A 17 -11.13 3.68 -2.93
N ASP A 18 -10.67 2.60 -3.55
CA ASP A 18 -10.38 1.34 -2.82
C ASP A 18 -9.19 1.51 -1.87
N LEU A 19 -8.19 2.33 -2.22
CA LEU A 19 -7.09 2.68 -1.31
C LEU A 19 -7.59 3.53 -0.13
N GLU A 20 -8.46 4.50 -0.37
CA GLU A 20 -9.07 5.30 0.71
C GLU A 20 -9.92 4.42 1.65
N ASN A 21 -10.65 3.45 1.10
CA ASN A 21 -11.39 2.48 1.89
C ASN A 21 -10.44 1.58 2.70
N ALA A 22 -9.30 1.18 2.13
CA ALA A 22 -8.29 0.43 2.86
C ALA A 22 -7.70 1.23 4.02
N VAL A 23 -7.40 2.53 3.83
CA VAL A 23 -6.96 3.42 4.91
C VAL A 23 -7.96 3.42 6.06
N ARG A 24 -9.25 3.66 5.78
CA ARG A 24 -10.30 3.66 6.81
C ARG A 24 -10.36 2.33 7.56
N LEU A 25 -10.30 1.22 6.83
CA LEU A 25 -10.30 -0.12 7.44
C LEU A 25 -9.08 -0.33 8.34
N LEU A 26 -7.90 0.10 7.93
CA LEU A 26 -6.67 -0.05 8.72
C LEU A 26 -6.73 0.81 10.00
N ASP A 27 -7.20 2.06 9.90
CA ASP A 27 -7.46 2.94 11.04
C ASP A 27 -8.45 2.32 12.03
N GLU A 28 -9.59 1.81 11.54
CA GLU A 28 -10.62 1.14 12.36
C GLU A 28 -10.08 -0.09 13.10
N LYS A 29 -9.07 -0.76 12.53
CA LYS A 29 -8.41 -1.93 13.12
C LYS A 29 -7.17 -1.58 13.95
N GLY A 30 -6.78 -0.32 14.00
CA GLY A 30 -5.56 0.13 14.68
C GLY A 30 -4.28 -0.41 14.03
N VAL A 31 -4.29 -0.68 12.73
CA VAL A 31 -3.12 -1.14 11.98
C VAL A 31 -2.37 0.08 11.44
N SER A 32 -1.10 0.22 11.83
CA SER A 32 -0.25 1.30 11.32
C SER A 32 -0.06 1.19 9.81
N HIS A 33 -0.30 2.29 9.10
CA HIS A 33 -0.09 2.41 7.66
C HIS A 33 0.53 3.76 7.30
N GLY A 34 1.08 3.84 6.10
CA GLY A 34 1.53 5.09 5.50
C GLY A 34 0.40 5.88 4.86
N GLU A 35 0.76 6.94 4.15
CA GLU A 35 -0.17 7.71 3.32
C GLU A 35 -0.29 7.08 1.93
N ILE A 36 -1.40 7.38 1.24
CA ILE A 36 -1.52 7.12 -0.19
C ILE A 36 -0.60 8.10 -0.92
N LYS A 37 0.33 7.59 -1.73
CA LYS A 37 1.25 8.38 -2.54
C LYS A 37 0.90 8.23 -4.02
N ASP A 38 0.92 9.34 -4.75
CA ASP A 38 0.86 9.36 -6.20
C ASP A 38 2.29 9.29 -6.77
N LEU A 39 2.57 8.28 -7.60
CA LEU A 39 3.89 8.12 -8.25
C LEU A 39 4.01 8.90 -9.56
N GLY A 40 2.98 9.65 -9.93
CA GLY A 40 3.00 10.64 -11.00
C GLY A 40 2.94 10.05 -12.41
N PRO A 41 3.09 10.89 -13.45
CA PRO A 41 2.77 10.51 -14.83
C PRO A 41 3.74 9.49 -15.46
N HIS A 42 4.95 9.33 -14.90
CA HIS A 42 5.92 8.34 -15.39
C HIS A 42 5.65 6.93 -14.87
N LEU A 43 4.90 6.81 -13.77
CA LEU A 43 4.42 5.56 -13.22
C LEU A 43 3.01 5.81 -12.65
N PRO A 44 1.97 5.73 -13.51
CA PRO A 44 0.64 6.26 -13.21
C PRO A 44 -0.14 5.33 -12.28
N ILE A 45 0.34 5.22 -11.05
CA ILE A 45 -0.26 4.43 -9.97
C ILE A 45 -0.23 5.23 -8.67
N TYR A 46 -1.21 4.91 -7.83
CA TYR A 46 -1.22 5.24 -6.42
C TYR A 46 -0.71 4.07 -5.61
N ILE A 47 -0.05 4.34 -4.49
CA ILE A 47 0.49 3.32 -3.59
C ILE A 47 0.20 3.66 -2.13
N LEU A 48 -0.27 2.66 -1.37
CA LEU A 48 -0.39 2.70 0.09
C LEU A 48 0.53 1.61 0.66
N ALA A 49 1.47 1.99 1.52
CA ALA A 49 2.38 1.04 2.16
C ALA A 49 2.00 0.80 3.62
N LEU A 50 2.18 -0.44 4.08
CA LEU A 50 2.06 -0.86 5.48
C LEU A 50 3.07 -1.98 5.79
N ARG A 51 3.17 -2.35 7.06
CA ARG A 51 4.03 -3.47 7.51
C ARG A 51 3.18 -4.53 8.18
N ASP A 52 3.45 -5.79 7.86
CA ASP A 52 2.86 -6.91 8.59
C ASP A 52 3.60 -7.18 9.92
N PRO A 53 3.12 -8.10 10.77
CA PRO A 53 3.78 -8.43 12.05
C PRO A 53 5.20 -8.99 11.90
N ASP A 54 5.55 -9.57 10.75
CA ASP A 54 6.89 -10.07 10.43
C ASP A 54 7.81 -8.99 9.84
N ASN A 55 7.32 -7.74 9.78
CA ASN A 55 7.98 -6.56 9.23
C ASN A 55 8.23 -6.64 7.72
N ILE A 56 7.46 -7.44 6.99
CA ILE A 56 7.43 -7.47 5.52
C ILE A 56 6.64 -6.24 5.04
N GLN A 57 7.17 -5.53 4.04
CA GLN A 57 6.43 -4.41 3.45
C GLN A 57 5.29 -4.94 2.59
N ILE A 58 4.09 -4.51 2.91
CA ILE A 58 2.91 -4.74 2.08
C ILE A 58 2.57 -3.43 1.39
N GLU A 59 2.19 -3.52 0.12
CA GLU A 59 1.77 -2.39 -0.68
C GLU A 59 0.40 -2.70 -1.30
N LEU A 60 -0.50 -1.72 -1.26
CA LEU A 60 -1.70 -1.71 -2.08
C LEU A 60 -1.49 -0.69 -3.20
N THR A 61 -1.72 -1.09 -4.44
CA THR A 61 -1.57 -0.23 -5.62
C THR A 61 -2.86 -0.09 -6.38
N ALA A 62 -3.14 1.10 -6.90
CA ALA A 62 -4.25 1.35 -7.81
C ALA A 62 -3.75 2.10 -9.04
N PRO A 63 -4.25 1.80 -10.25
CA PRO A 63 -3.92 2.59 -11.42
C PRO A 63 -4.51 4.01 -11.28
N HIS A 64 -3.90 4.99 -11.96
CA HIS A 64 -4.62 6.19 -12.35
C HIS A 64 -5.82 5.78 -13.22
N GLY A 65 -6.96 6.43 -13.04
CA GLY A 65 -8.27 6.01 -13.57
C GLY A 65 -8.32 5.70 -15.06
#